data_AF-A0A0S8AYJ2-F1
#
_entry.id   AF-A0A0S8AYJ2-F1
#
_cell.length_a   1.000
_cell.length_b   1.000
_cell.length_c   1.000
_cell.angle_alpha   90.00
_cell.angle_beta   90.00
_cell.angle_gamma   90.00
#
_symmetry.space_group_name_H-M   'P 1'
#
loop_
_entity.id
_entity.type
_entity.pdbx_description
1 polymer ?
#
loop_
_entity_poly.entity_id
_entity_poly.type
_entity_poly.pdbx_seq_one_letter_code
_entity_poly.pdbx_strand_id
1 'polypeptide(L)'
;MAKCIVLRSTTPYSEEHEPLLRSVLDEQPSLFAVVGAKSQTWEDAMDWLCVHLRLGDAHSDRFCKTTSHTQETLEEVVAFAEEWCALRGLAKDIRVMEL
;
A
#
# COMPACT_ATOMS: atom_id res chain seq x y z
N MET A 1 13.81 -6.41 7.21
CA MET A 1 13.67 -5.52 6.03
C MET A 1 12.34 -4.81 6.17
N ALA A 2 12.25 -3.53 5.81
CA ALA A 2 10.97 -2.85 5.73
C ALA A 2 10.72 -2.53 4.26
N LYS A 3 9.69 -3.17 3.72
CA LYS A 3 9.33 -3.05 2.31
C LYS A 3 8.40 -1.85 2.15
N CYS A 4 8.72 -0.97 1.21
CA CYS A 4 7.86 0.10 0.73
C CYS A 4 7.19 -0.45 -0.57
N ILE A 5 5.86 -0.50 -0.66
CA ILE A 5 5.14 -1.01 -1.84
C ILE A 5 4.43 0.15 -2.53
N VAL A 6 4.62 0.27 -3.84
CA VAL A 6 3.93 1.25 -4.69
C VAL A 6 3.08 0.49 -5.70
N LEU A 7 1.76 0.65 -5.63
CA LEU A 7 0.82 0.12 -6.61
C LEU A 7 0.47 1.21 -7.62
N ARG A 8 0.82 1.01 -8.88
CA ARG A 8 0.26 1.79 -9.99
C ARG A 8 -0.99 1.08 -10.48
N SER A 9 -2.13 1.74 -10.37
CA SER A 9 -3.40 1.19 -10.86
C SER A 9 -4.15 2.18 -11.73
N THR A 10 -4.65 1.68 -12.86
CA THR A 10 -5.51 2.44 -13.77
C THR A 10 -7.01 2.19 -13.54
N THR A 11 -7.34 1.19 -12.71
CA THR A 11 -8.71 0.75 -12.42
C THR A 11 -9.06 0.99 -10.96
N PRO A 12 -10.35 1.19 -10.63
CA PRO A 12 -10.77 1.24 -9.23
C PRO A 12 -10.62 -0.14 -8.58
N TYR A 13 -10.41 -0.13 -7.27
CA TYR A 13 -10.51 -1.35 -6.47
C TYR A 13 -11.90 -2.00 -6.65
N SER A 14 -11.91 -3.32 -6.59
CA SER A 14 -13.10 -4.17 -6.53
C SER A 14 -12.79 -5.37 -5.63
N GLU A 15 -13.81 -6.06 -5.12
CA GLU A 15 -13.64 -7.19 -4.19
C GLU A 15 -12.79 -8.34 -4.78
N GLU A 16 -12.72 -8.47 -6.10
CA GLU A 16 -11.86 -9.48 -6.76
C GLU A 16 -10.36 -9.26 -6.49
N HIS A 17 -9.99 -8.03 -6.10
CA HIS A 17 -8.63 -7.65 -5.75
C HIS A 17 -8.29 -7.86 -4.27
N GLU A 18 -9.24 -8.23 -3.41
CA GLU A 18 -8.97 -8.45 -1.98
C GLU A 18 -7.81 -9.45 -1.73
N PRO A 19 -7.71 -10.59 -2.47
CA PRO A 19 -6.58 -11.51 -2.31
C PRO A 19 -5.22 -10.84 -2.55
N LEU A 20 -5.14 -9.86 -3.45
CA LEU A 20 -3.93 -9.09 -3.69
C LEU A 20 -3.58 -8.24 -2.46
N LEU A 21 -4.54 -7.49 -1.92
CA LEU A 21 -4.31 -6.66 -0.73
C LEU A 21 -3.88 -7.49 0.48
N ARG A 22 -4.47 -8.69 0.64
CA ARG A 22 -4.05 -9.64 1.67
C ARG A 22 -2.60 -10.08 1.48
N SER A 23 -2.21 -10.45 0.25
CA SER A 23 -0.83 -10.84 -0.04
C SER A 23 0.17 -9.71 0.23
N VAL A 24 -0.20 -8.47 -0.12
CA VAL A 24 0.58 -7.27 0.18
C VAL A 24 0.74 -7.10 1.68
N LEU A 25 -0.35 -7.21 2.44
CA LEU A 25 -0.35 -7.01 3.88
C LEU A 25 0.37 -8.13 4.65
N ASP A 26 0.38 -9.35 4.13
CA ASP A 26 1.13 -10.49 4.66
C ASP A 26 2.65 -10.26 4.61
N GLU A 27 3.12 -9.45 3.68
CA GLU A 27 4.51 -8.99 3.61
C GLU A 27 4.84 -7.91 4.65
N GLN A 28 3.84 -7.43 5.39
CA GLN A 28 3.95 -6.39 6.43
C GLN A 28 4.75 -5.17 5.96
N PRO A 29 4.37 -4.54 4.84
CA PRO A 29 5.06 -3.38 4.33
C PRO A 29 4.97 -2.23 5.32
N SER A 30 6.00 -1.41 5.36
CA SER A 30 5.93 -0.19 6.17
C SER A 30 5.05 0.89 5.53
N LEU A 31 4.92 0.83 4.20
CA LEU A 31 4.18 1.76 3.37
C LEU A 31 3.54 0.99 2.20
N PHE A 32 2.26 1.26 1.95
CA PHE A 32 1.53 0.92 0.75
C PHE A 32 1.02 2.22 0.10
N ALA A 33 1.71 2.67 -0.94
CA ALA A 33 1.34 3.85 -1.70
C ALA A 33 0.63 3.43 -2.98
N VAL A 34 -0.41 4.16 -3.38
CA VAL A 34 -1.12 3.90 -4.64
C VAL A 34 -1.07 5.13 -5.52
N VAL A 35 -0.70 4.95 -6.78
CA VAL A 35 -0.61 6.02 -7.78
C VAL A 35 -1.58 5.78 -8.94
N GLY A 36 -2.24 6.85 -9.38
CA GLY A 36 -3.17 6.84 -10.52
C GLY A 36 -4.57 7.37 -10.20
N ALA A 37 -5.38 7.55 -11.26
CA ALA A 37 -6.67 8.25 -11.21
C ALA A 37 -7.72 7.64 -10.26
N LYS A 38 -7.51 6.38 -9.82
CA LYS A 38 -8.40 5.64 -8.91
C LYS A 38 -7.69 5.15 -7.65
N SER A 39 -6.52 5.72 -7.34
CA SER A 39 -5.69 5.34 -6.18
C SER A 39 -6.44 5.39 -4.85
N GLN A 40 -7.32 6.39 -4.64
CA GLN A 40 -8.12 6.51 -3.41
C GLN A 40 -8.91 5.23 -3.08
N THR A 41 -9.51 4.58 -4.09
CA THR A 41 -10.33 3.38 -3.84
C THR A 41 -9.51 2.19 -3.32
N TRP A 42 -8.24 2.12 -3.71
CA TRP A 42 -7.30 1.09 -3.24
C TRP A 42 -6.77 1.40 -1.84
N GLU A 43 -6.51 2.67 -1.55
CA GLU A 43 -6.14 3.14 -0.21
C GLU A 43 -7.26 2.83 0.79
N ASP A 44 -8.49 3.26 0.49
CA ASP A 44 -9.66 3.01 1.34
C ASP A 44 -9.87 1.52 1.58
N ALA A 45 -9.68 0.68 0.56
CA ALA A 45 -9.80 -0.76 0.67
C ALA A 45 -8.73 -1.38 1.58
N MET A 46 -7.47 -0.93 1.49
CA MET A 46 -6.39 -1.40 2.39
C MET A 46 -6.64 -0.97 3.84
N ASP A 47 -7.11 0.26 4.05
CA ASP A 47 -7.46 0.77 5.37
C ASP A 47 -8.57 -0.06 6.02
N TRP A 48 -9.65 -0.31 5.26
CA TRP A 48 -10.72 -1.17 5.72
C TRP A 48 -10.23 -2.60 5.98
N LEU A 49 -9.37 -3.17 5.12
CA LEU A 49 -8.80 -4.49 5.36
C LEU A 49 -8.04 -4.55 6.71
N CYS A 50 -7.22 -3.53 7.00
CA CYS A 50 -6.52 -3.42 8.28
C CYS A 50 -7.51 -3.34 9.47
N VAL A 51 -8.58 -2.55 9.36
CA VAL A 51 -9.63 -2.45 10.39
C VAL A 51 -10.34 -3.78 10.61
N HIS A 52 -10.78 -4.44 9.55
CA HIS A 52 -11.47 -5.73 9.64
C HIS A 52 -10.59 -6.82 10.26
N LEU A 53 -9.31 -6.88 9.88
CA LEU A 53 -8.37 -7.86 10.43
C LEU A 53 -8.08 -7.64 11.92
N ARG A 54 -8.10 -6.39 12.38
CA ARG A 54 -7.92 -6.04 13.80
C ARG A 54 -9.16 -6.37 14.65
N LEU A 55 -10.35 -6.14 14.10
CA LEU A 55 -11.63 -6.34 14.79
C LEU A 55 -12.16 -7.78 14.68
N GLY A 56 -11.69 -8.57 13.73
CA GLY A 56 -12.12 -9.95 13.51
C GLY A 56 -11.48 -10.97 14.45
N ASP A 57 -11.95 -12.22 14.34
CA ASP A 57 -11.62 -13.33 15.25
C ASP A 57 -10.12 -13.66 15.37
N ALA A 58 -9.32 -13.31 14.36
CA ALA A 58 -7.88 -13.56 14.35
C ALA A 58 -7.04 -12.47 15.05
N HIS A 59 -7.64 -11.31 15.38
CA HIS A 59 -6.97 -10.14 16.00
C HIS A 59 -5.55 -9.91 15.46
N SER A 60 -5.44 -9.76 14.15
CA SER A 60 -4.14 -9.61 13.50
C SER A 60 -3.57 -8.21 13.74
N ASP A 61 -2.30 -8.14 14.13
CA ASP A 61 -1.52 -6.90 14.25
C ASP A 61 -0.94 -6.42 12.91
N ARG A 62 -1.25 -7.09 11.79
CA ARG A 62 -0.79 -6.68 10.46
C ARG A 62 -1.34 -5.29 10.12
N PHE A 63 -0.42 -4.39 9.82
CA PHE A 63 -0.73 -2.99 9.55
C PHE A 63 0.34 -2.41 8.62
N CYS A 64 -0.05 -1.48 7.77
CA CYS A 64 0.87 -0.65 6.99
C CYS A 64 0.37 0.79 6.96
N LYS A 65 1.26 1.74 6.64
CA LYS A 65 0.84 3.11 6.34
C LYS A 65 0.40 3.17 4.89
N THR A 66 -0.70 3.85 4.66
CA THR A 66 -1.35 3.96 3.36
C THR A 66 -1.29 5.41 2.87
N THR A 67 -1.24 5.58 1.55
CA THR A 67 -1.34 6.89 0.91
C THR A 67 -1.82 6.73 -0.53
N SER A 68 -2.67 7.65 -1.00
CA SER A 68 -3.08 7.74 -2.40
C SER A 68 -2.56 9.00 -3.08
N HIS A 69 -2.12 8.81 -4.33
CA HIS A 69 -1.45 9.81 -5.15
C HIS A 69 -2.17 9.91 -6.49
N THR A 70 -3.27 10.67 -6.53
CA THR A 70 -4.16 10.72 -7.70
C THR A 70 -3.60 11.55 -8.86
N GLN A 71 -2.80 12.57 -8.54
CA GLN A 71 -2.29 13.56 -9.51
C GLN A 71 -0.79 13.49 -9.73
N GLU A 72 -0.08 12.65 -8.97
CA GLU A 72 1.37 12.48 -9.08
C GLU A 72 1.72 11.34 -10.05
N THR A 73 2.94 11.40 -10.55
CA THR A 73 3.55 10.39 -11.41
C THR A 73 4.06 9.21 -10.58
N LEU A 74 4.30 8.07 -11.25
CA LEU A 74 4.89 6.91 -10.58
C LEU A 74 6.28 7.27 -10.00
N GLU A 75 7.06 8.04 -10.75
CA GLU A 75 8.40 8.48 -10.37
C GLU A 75 8.38 9.33 -9.09
N GLU A 76 7.45 10.27 -8.97
CA GLU A 76 7.26 11.09 -7.76
C GLU A 76 6.90 10.22 -6.54
N VAL A 77 6.02 9.24 -6.73
CA VAL A 77 5.58 8.36 -5.63
C VAL A 77 6.66 7.36 -5.21
N VAL A 78 7.48 6.88 -6.15
CA VAL A 78 8.66 6.08 -5.83
C VAL A 78 9.68 6.92 -5.05
N ALA A 79 9.92 8.17 -5.45
CA ALA A 79 10.79 9.08 -4.71
C ALA A 79 10.27 9.35 -3.29
N PHE A 80 8.96 9.56 -3.14
CA PHE A 80 8.30 9.66 -1.84
C PHE A 80 8.52 8.40 -0.98
N ALA A 81 8.34 7.21 -1.56
CA ALA A 81 8.55 5.94 -0.86
C ALA A 81 10.01 5.74 -0.43
N GLU A 82 10.97 6.18 -1.24
CA GLU A 82 12.38 6.20 -0.87
C GLU A 82 12.66 7.15 0.30
N GLU A 83 12.07 8.35 0.29
CA GLU A 83 12.20 9.33 1.36
C GLU A 83 11.56 8.83 2.66
N TRP A 84 10.38 8.20 2.57
CA TRP A 84 9.75 7.51 3.69
C TRP A 84 10.67 6.47 4.31
N CYS A 85 11.22 5.59 3.48
CA CYS A 85 12.14 4.54 3.91
C CYS A 85 13.38 5.20 4.58
N ALA A 86 13.93 6.29 4.03
CA ALA A 86 15.07 7.03 4.61
C ALA A 86 14.75 7.70 5.96
N LEU A 87 13.63 8.41 6.08
CA LEU A 87 13.20 9.10 7.31
C LEU A 87 12.96 8.12 8.48
N ARG A 88 12.62 6.88 8.17
CA ARG A 88 12.41 5.82 9.16
C ARG A 88 13.67 4.99 9.45
N GLY A 89 14.82 5.33 8.86
CA GLY A 89 16.05 4.55 9.00
C GLY A 89 15.96 3.14 8.41
N LEU A 90 15.10 2.96 7.40
CA LEU A 90 14.87 1.68 6.72
C LEU A 90 15.74 1.59 5.46
N ALA A 91 16.01 0.36 5.03
CA ALA A 91 16.57 0.13 3.70
C ALA A 91 15.58 0.62 2.64
N LYS A 92 16.09 1.20 1.55
CA LYS A 92 15.30 1.58 0.36
C LYS A 92 14.89 0.34 -0.44
N ASP A 93 14.04 -0.49 0.14
CA ASP A 93 13.46 -1.68 -0.49
C ASP A 93 12.06 -1.33 -1.03
N ILE A 94 12.03 -0.77 -2.25
CA ILE A 94 10.80 -0.34 -2.91
C ILE A 94 10.40 -1.41 -3.93
N ARG A 95 9.17 -1.93 -3.83
CA ARG A 95 8.55 -2.77 -4.86
C ARG A 95 7.44 -2.01 -5.56
N VAL A 96 7.56 -1.90 -6.87
CA VAL A 96 6.49 -1.39 -7.73
C VAL A 96 5.64 -2.57 -8.24
N MET A 97 4.32 -2.40 -8.22
CA MET A 97 3.33 -3.33 -8.76
C MET A 97 2.46 -2.56 -9.77
N GLU A 98 2.07 -3.19 -10.87
CA GLU A 98 1.23 -2.58 -11.90
C GLU A 98 -0.06 -3.40 -12.12
N LEU A 99 -1.18 -2.69 -12.28
CA LEU A 99 -2.53 -3.26 -12.44
C LEU A 99 -3.40 -2.47 -13.43
#